data_AF-A0A7C4CIG3-F1
#
_entry.id   AF-A0A7C4CIG3-F1
#
_cell.length_a   1.000
_cell.length_b   1.000
_cell.length_c   1.000
_cell.angle_alpha   90.00
_cell.angle_beta   90.00
_cell.angle_gamma   90.00
#
_symmetry.space_group_name_H-M   'P 1'
#
loop_
_entity.id
_entity.type
_entity.pdbx_description
1 polymer ?
#
loop_
_entity_poly.entity_id
_entity_poly.type
_entity_poly.pdbx_seq_one_letter_code
_entity_poly.pdbx_strand_id
1 'polypeptide(L)' 'QWTELGGMGIFRPEVTRPLGVKYPVLAWGLGLERLAMAVLKLSDIRELYRNDLSWIRSVPVTSSRLMRERE' A
#
# COMPACT_ATOMS: atom_id res chain seq x y z
N GLN A 1 -11.26 -13.57 -8.04
CA GLN A 1 -12.23 -12.60 -7.48
C GLN A 1 -11.62 -11.22 -7.57
N TRP A 2 -12.43 -10.17 -7.70
CA TRP A 2 -11.92 -8.80 -7.76
C TRP A 2 -11.72 -8.27 -6.33
N THR A 3 -10.59 -7.61 -6.09
CA THR A 3 -10.26 -6.99 -4.81
C THR A 3 -9.92 -5.53 -5.05
N GLU A 4 -10.56 -4.64 -4.29
CA GLU A 4 -10.26 -3.22 -4.35
C GLU A 4 -8.83 -2.94 -3.86
N LEU A 5 -8.03 -2.28 -4.68
CA LEU A 5 -6.64 -1.97 -4.38
C LEU A 5 -6.52 -0.66 -3.60
N GLY A 6 -7.33 0.34 -3.96
CA GLY A 6 -7.41 1.64 -3.30
C GLY A 6 -8.13 2.66 -4.17
N GLY A 7 -8.29 3.86 -3.62
CA GLY A 7 -9.02 4.96 -4.25
C GLY A 7 -8.10 5.86 -5.07
N MET A 8 -8.65 6.42 -6.15
CA MET A 8 -7.99 7.45 -6.95
C MET A 8 -9.00 8.51 -7.38
N GLY A 9 -8.54 9.72 -7.65
CA GLY A 9 -9.40 10.80 -8.11
C GLY A 9 -8.65 12.06 -8.51
N ILE A 10 -9.35 12.94 -9.21
CA ILE A 10 -8.89 14.28 -9.54
C ILE A 10 -9.45 15.24 -8.49
N PHE A 11 -8.60 16.09 -7.94
CA PHE A 11 -9.02 17.10 -6.98
C PHE A 11 -9.94 18.12 -7.61
N ARG A 12 -11.00 18.45 -6.90
CA ARG A 12 -11.89 19.52 -7.31
C ARG A 12 -11.20 20.87 -7.21
N PRO A 13 -11.50 21.84 -8.10
CA PRO A 13 -10.86 23.14 -8.11
C PRO A 13 -10.99 23.92 -6.79
N GLU A 14 -12.05 23.71 -6.01
CA GLU A 14 -12.25 24.38 -4.72
C GLU A 14 -11.19 24.00 -3.68
N VAL A 15 -10.58 22.82 -3.81
CA VAL A 15 -9.51 22.34 -2.92
C VAL A 15 -8.15 22.88 -3.36
N THR A 16 -7.93 23.04 -4.67
CA THR A 16 -6.61 23.42 -5.23
C THR A 16 -6.42 24.93 -5.36
N ARG A 17 -7.48 25.70 -5.65
CA ARG A 17 -7.42 27.16 -5.84
C ARG A 17 -6.90 27.93 -4.62
N PRO A 18 -7.29 27.63 -3.36
CA PRO A 18 -6.75 28.33 -2.19
C PRO A 18 -5.22 28.18 -2.03
N LEU A 19 -4.66 27.11 -2.60
CA LEU A 19 -3.22 26.82 -2.60
C LEU A 19 -2.49 27.41 -3.81
N GLY A 20 -3.16 28.21 -4.64
CA GLY A 20 -2.59 28.82 -5.85
C GLY A 20 -2.35 27.85 -7.02
N VAL A 21 -2.85 26.60 -6.92
CA VAL A 21 -2.66 25.58 -7.95
C VAL A 21 -3.67 25.80 -9.08
N LYS A 22 -3.16 26.04 -10.30
CA LYS A 22 -3.97 26.34 -11.50
C LYS A 22 -4.26 25.13 -12.38
N TYR A 23 -3.63 23.99 -12.11
CA TYR A 23 -3.72 22.78 -12.93
C TYR A 23 -4.54 21.70 -12.23
N PRO A 24 -5.22 20.79 -12.98
CA PRO A 24 -5.86 19.64 -12.38
C PRO A 24 -4.84 18.71 -11.72
N VAL A 25 -5.13 18.27 -10.50
CA VAL A 25 -4.25 17.40 -9.71
C VAL A 25 -4.90 16.03 -9.59
N LEU A 26 -4.19 14.98 -9.99
CA LEU A 26 -4.57 13.61 -9.73
C LEU A 26 -3.89 13.12 -8.45
N ALA A 27 -4.66 12.49 -7.58
CA ALA A 27 -4.16 11.85 -6.38
C ALA A 27 -4.71 10.42 -6.29
N TRP A 28 -3.93 9.56 -5.63
CA TRP A 28 -4.30 8.18 -5.37
C TRP A 28 -3.79 7.78 -3.99
N GLY A 29 -4.45 6.81 -3.38
CA GLY A 29 -4.11 6.29 -2.06
C GLY A 29 -4.41 4.81 -1.98
N LEU A 30 -3.40 4.04 -1.55
CA LEU A 30 -3.51 2.61 -1.29
C LEU A 30 -3.27 2.36 0.20
N GLY A 31 -4.01 1.42 0.78
CA GLY A 31 -3.75 0.92 2.13
C GLY A 31 -2.59 -0.05 2.10
N LEU A 32 -1.46 0.31 2.71
CA LEU A 32 -0.28 -0.57 2.79
C LEU A 32 -0.61 -1.87 3.49
N GLU A 33 -1.41 -1.82 4.54
CA GLU A 33 -1.78 -2.94 5.38
C GLU A 33 -2.55 -4.00 4.59
N ARG A 34 -3.47 -3.57 3.71
CA ARG A 34 -4.21 -4.49 2.84
C ARG A 34 -3.26 -5.22 1.89
N LEU A 35 -2.34 -4.49 1.27
CA LEU A 35 -1.33 -5.09 0.38
C LEU A 35 -0.41 -6.03 1.15
N ALA A 36 0.05 -5.64 2.34
CA ALA A 36 0.90 -6.44 3.21
C ALA A 36 0.20 -7.73 3.63
N MET A 37 -1.06 -7.67 4.06
CA MET A 37 -1.86 -8.85 4.41
C MET A 37 -2.04 -9.79 3.21
N ALA A 38 -2.30 -9.25 2.02
CA ALA A 38 -2.44 -10.06 0.81
C ALA A 38 -1.13 -10.75 0.40
N VAL A 39 0.00 -10.04 0.46
CA VAL A 39 1.33 -10.56 0.09
C VAL A 39 1.84 -11.56 1.13
N LEU A 40 1.71 -11.26 2.41
CA LEU A 40 2.15 -12.10 3.52
C LEU A 40 1.12 -13.18 3.91
N LYS A 41 -0.03 -13.22 3.23
CA LYS A 41 -1.14 -14.14 3.47
C LYS A 41 -1.65 -14.13 4.91
N LEU A 42 -1.73 -12.94 5.50
CA LEU A 42 -2.25 -12.74 6.85
C LEU A 42 -3.77 -12.61 6.81
N SER A 43 -4.46 -13.32 7.70
CA SER A 43 -5.90 -13.21 7.87
C SER A 43 -6.29 -12.07 8.81
N ASP A 44 -5.37 -11.60 9.66
CA ASP A 44 -5.61 -10.59 10.67
C ASP A 44 -4.53 -9.50 10.65
N ILE A 45 -4.96 -8.25 10.51
CA ILE A 45 -4.07 -7.07 10.50
C ILE A 45 -3.27 -6.93 11.80
N ARG A 46 -3.78 -7.43 12.93
CA ARG A 46 -3.10 -7.37 14.23
C ARG A 46 -1.79 -8.14 14.24
N GLU A 47 -1.60 -9.10 13.32
CA GLU A 47 -0.33 -9.81 13.15
C GLU A 47 0.79 -8.87 12.70
N LEU A 48 0.49 -7.86 11.89
CA LEU A 48 1.48 -6.87 11.44
C LEU A 48 1.99 -5.99 12.59
N TYR A 49 1.16 -5.74 13.60
CA TYR A 49 1.50 -4.88 14.75
C TYR A 49 1.94 -5.66 15.98
N ARG A 50 1.89 -6.99 15.93
CA ARG A 50 2.43 -7.84 17.00
C ARG A 50 3.96 -7.86 16.92
N ASN A 51 4.61 -7.75 18.07
CA ASN A 51 6.06 -7.85 18.19
C ASN A 51 6.54 -9.31 18.23
N ASP A 52 6.06 -10.15 17.31
CA ASP A 52 6.51 -11.54 17.21
C ASP A 52 7.84 -11.61 16.43
N LEU A 53 8.95 -11.62 17.17
CA LEU A 53 10.30 -11.65 16.60
C LEU A 53 10.58 -12.94 15.82
N SER A 54 9.95 -14.04 16.18
CA SER A 54 10.13 -15.33 15.48
C SER A 54 9.49 -15.26 14.10
N TRP A 55 8.26 -14.73 14.03
CA TRP A 55 7.58 -14.48 12.76
C TRP A 55 8.35 -13.48 11.89
N ILE A 56 8.74 -12.32 12.43
CA ILE A 56 9.49 -11.28 11.70
C ILE A 56 10.76 -11.85 11.06
N ARG A 57 11.50 -12.71 11.78
CA ARG A 57 12.73 -13.34 11.27
C ARG A 57 12.47 -14.42 10.21
N SER A 58 11.29 -15.02 10.22
CA SER A 58 10.89 -16.03 9.22
C SER A 58 10.44 -15.40 7.90
N VAL A 59 10.00 -14.14 7.92
CA VAL A 59 9.58 -13.43 6.71
C VAL A 59 10.82 -13.15 5.84
N PRO A 60 10.83 -13.59 4.57
CA PRO A 60 11.98 -13.39 3.69
C PRO A 60 12.18 -11.90 3.39
N VAL A 61 13.44 -11.47 3.31
CA VAL A 61 13.77 -10.08 2.94
C VAL A 61 13.35 -9.84 1.49
N THR A 62 12.28 -9.06 1.35
CA THR A 62 11.53 -8.76 0.13
C THR A 62 12.41 -8.30 -1.04
N SER A 63 13.51 -7.60 -0.78
CA SER A 63 14.43 -7.10 -1.82
C SER A 63 15.15 -8.20 -2.60
N SER A 64 15.37 -9.38 -1.99
CA SER A 64 16.16 -10.44 -2.63
C SER A 64 15.35 -11.40 -3.50
N ARG A 65 14.05 -11.57 -3.24
CA ARG A 65 13.20 -12.55 -3.92
C ARG A 65 12.42 -11.96 -5.09
N LEU A 66 11.91 -10.73 -4.97
CA LEU A 66 11.19 -10.04 -6.05
C LEU A 66 12.09 -9.62 -7.22
N MET A 67 13.39 -9.42 -6.97
CA MET A 67 14.38 -9.12 -8.01
C MET A 67 14.81 -10.37 -8.79
N ARG A 68 14.71 -11.58 -8.20
CA ARG A 68 15.13 -12.85 -8.83
C ARG A 68 14.05 -13.51 -9.69
N GLU A 69 12.78 -13.18 -9.51
CA GLU A 69 11.67 -13.71 -10.32
C GLU A 69 11.32 -12.81 -11.52
N ARG A 70 12.11 -11.76 -11.77
CA ARG A 70 11.96 -10.82 -12.90
C ARG A 70 13.05 -10.93 -13.98
N GLU A 71 13.96 -11.90 -13.86
CA GLU A 71 14.86 -12.39 -14.93
C GLU A 71 14.33 -13.73 -15.47
#